data_AF-A0A7W7LN64-F1
#
_entry.id   AF-A0A7W7LN64-F1
#
_cell.length_a   1.000
_cell.length_b   1.000
_cell.length_c   1.000
_cell.angle_alpha   90.00
_cell.angle_beta   90.00
_cell.angle_gamma   90.00
#
_symmetry.space_group_name_H-M   'P 1'
#
loop_
_entity.id
_entity.type
_entity.pdbx_description
1 polymer ?
#
loop_
_entity_poly.entity_id
_entity_poly.type
_entity_poly.pdbx_seq_one_letter_code
_entity_poly.pdbx_strand_id
1 'polypeptide(L)'
;MTINGTNLEGATTVTFGGTAGTITAATGSTITVTTPAKATAGQVAIVVTTPGGSTDNLTFTYTAAPTITGVTPSAGTTAGGAVVGITGTNLDTTTRVTFGSNAVPTLAPLTSTKLAVITPAGSLGLVNVTVTNPAGSAASLAYTYI
;
A
#
# COMPACT_ATOMS: atom_id res chain seq x y z
N MET A 1 -7.13 -13.35 -2.65
CA MET A 1 -8.07 -12.45 -3.36
C MET A 1 -9.18 -13.27 -3.99
N THR A 2 -10.29 -12.64 -4.39
CA THR A 2 -11.39 -13.30 -5.10
C THR A 2 -11.54 -12.72 -6.50
N ILE A 3 -11.57 -13.58 -7.50
CA ILE A 3 -11.88 -13.24 -8.89
C ILE A 3 -13.33 -13.66 -9.14
N ASN A 4 -14.15 -12.76 -9.67
CA ASN A 4 -15.56 -13.01 -9.99
C ASN A 4 -15.73 -13.14 -11.50
N GLY A 5 -16.63 -14.01 -11.95
CA GLY A 5 -16.91 -14.23 -13.36
C GLY A 5 -17.97 -15.31 -13.59
N THR A 6 -17.84 -16.03 -14.71
CA THR A 6 -18.70 -17.15 -15.09
C THR A 6 -17.85 -18.28 -15.68
N ASN A 7 -18.37 -19.50 -15.62
CA ASN A 7 -17.70 -20.73 -16.10
C ASN A 7 -16.30 -20.96 -15.50
N LEU A 8 -16.13 -20.65 -14.22
CA LEU A 8 -14.83 -20.69 -13.53
C LEU A 8 -14.52 -22.01 -12.80
N GLU A 9 -15.47 -22.95 -12.73
CA GLU A 9 -15.36 -24.19 -11.93
C GLU A 9 -14.19 -25.09 -12.38
N GLY A 10 -13.84 -25.04 -13.68
CA GLY A 10 -12.74 -25.79 -14.27
C GLY A 10 -11.42 -25.04 -14.37
N ALA A 11 -11.21 -23.95 -13.62
CA ALA A 11 -9.97 -23.19 -13.70
C ALA A 11 -8.75 -24.04 -13.29
N THR A 12 -7.78 -24.17 -14.20
CA THR A 12 -6.57 -24.97 -14.01
C THR A 12 -5.39 -24.11 -13.54
N THR A 13 -5.31 -22.87 -14.01
CA THR A 13 -4.26 -21.93 -13.60
C THR A 13 -4.79 -20.52 -13.44
N VAL A 14 -4.24 -19.79 -12.47
CA VAL A 14 -4.33 -18.34 -12.40
C VAL A 14 -2.90 -17.80 -12.34
N THR A 15 -2.52 -16.95 -13.28
CA THR A 15 -1.19 -16.33 -13.30
C THR A 15 -1.28 -14.81 -13.16
N PHE A 16 -0.26 -14.21 -12.54
CA PHE A 16 -0.09 -12.79 -12.29
C PHE A 16 1.20 -12.34 -12.97
N GLY A 17 1.09 -11.68 -14.12
CA GLY A 17 2.27 -11.32 -14.94
C GLY A 17 3.10 -12.55 -15.32
N GLY A 18 2.46 -13.68 -15.57
CA GLY A 18 3.10 -14.97 -15.87
C GLY A 18 3.53 -15.80 -14.65
N THR A 19 3.49 -15.25 -13.43
CA THR A 19 3.80 -16.03 -12.21
C THR A 19 2.55 -16.71 -11.68
N ALA A 20 2.59 -18.01 -11.42
CA ALA A 20 1.43 -18.76 -10.92
C ALA A 20 1.02 -18.33 -9.50
N GLY A 21 -0.27 -18.03 -9.33
CA GLY A 21 -0.91 -17.98 -8.02
C GLY A 21 -1.46 -19.34 -7.61
N THR A 22 -1.78 -19.49 -6.33
CA THR A 22 -2.31 -20.75 -5.79
C THR A 22 -3.82 -20.67 -5.67
N ILE A 23 -4.55 -21.42 -6.51
CA ILE A 23 -6.01 -21.54 -6.41
C ILE A 23 -6.34 -22.32 -5.12
N THR A 24 -7.18 -21.74 -4.27
CA THR A 24 -7.63 -22.39 -3.03
C THR A 24 -9.09 -22.83 -3.09
N ALA A 25 -9.89 -22.20 -3.96
CA ALA A 25 -11.25 -22.63 -4.27
C ALA A 25 -11.65 -22.11 -5.66
N ALA A 26 -12.46 -22.88 -6.38
CA ALA A 26 -13.08 -22.45 -7.63
C ALA A 26 -14.53 -22.95 -7.67
N THR A 27 -15.44 -22.08 -8.12
CA THR A 27 -16.85 -22.38 -8.38
C THR A 27 -17.19 -21.91 -9.78
N GLY A 28 -18.41 -22.15 -10.27
CA GLY A 28 -18.87 -21.61 -11.55
C GLY A 28 -18.74 -20.08 -11.68
N SER A 29 -18.75 -19.32 -10.59
CA SER A 29 -18.75 -17.85 -10.61
C SER A 29 -17.61 -17.17 -9.86
N THR A 30 -16.82 -17.91 -9.06
CA THR A 30 -15.75 -17.32 -8.25
C THR A 30 -14.51 -18.20 -8.22
N ILE A 31 -13.34 -17.56 -8.15
CA ILE A 31 -12.06 -18.21 -7.82
C ILE A 31 -11.45 -17.49 -6.63
N THR A 32 -11.11 -18.23 -5.59
CA THR A 32 -10.24 -17.76 -4.51
C THR A 32 -8.81 -18.18 -4.82
N VAL A 33 -7.91 -17.21 -4.86
CA VAL A 33 -6.50 -17.42 -5.23
C VAL A 33 -5.57 -16.63 -4.31
N THR A 34 -4.48 -17.27 -3.91
CA THR A 34 -3.36 -16.63 -3.22
C THR A 34 -2.45 -16.00 -4.27
N THR A 35 -2.25 -14.69 -4.18
CA THR A 35 -1.35 -13.94 -5.06
C THR A 35 0.10 -14.33 -4.79
N PRO A 36 0.92 -14.61 -5.82
CA PRO A 36 2.34 -14.86 -5.61
C PRO A 36 3.04 -13.58 -5.16
N ALA A 37 4.10 -13.73 -4.37
CA ALA A 37 4.93 -12.60 -3.97
C ALA A 37 5.67 -12.00 -5.19
N LYS A 38 5.79 -10.68 -5.23
CA LYS A 38 6.55 -9.96 -6.26
C LYS A 38 7.34 -8.84 -5.58
N ALA A 39 8.63 -8.73 -5.92
CA ALA A 39 9.52 -7.75 -5.31
C ALA A 39 9.26 -6.32 -5.81
N THR A 40 8.70 -6.17 -7.00
CA THR A 40 8.47 -4.88 -7.64
C THR A 40 6.98 -4.55 -7.70
N ALA A 41 6.64 -3.33 -7.30
CA ALA A 41 5.32 -2.77 -7.51
C ALA A 41 4.99 -2.66 -9.01
N GLY A 42 3.71 -2.49 -9.32
CA GLY A 42 3.22 -2.23 -10.66
C GLY A 42 2.05 -3.11 -11.07
N GLN A 43 1.39 -2.71 -12.15
CA GLN A 43 0.29 -3.44 -12.74
C GLN A 43 0.81 -4.67 -13.49
N VAL A 44 0.13 -5.79 -13.33
CA VAL A 44 0.33 -7.02 -14.08
C VAL A 44 -1.01 -7.53 -14.59
N ALA A 45 -0.99 -8.27 -15.70
CA ALA A 45 -2.17 -9.00 -16.16
C ALA A 45 -2.46 -10.19 -15.23
N ILE A 46 -3.73 -10.44 -14.95
CA ILE A 46 -4.20 -11.72 -14.43
C ILE A 46 -4.68 -12.54 -15.62
N VAL A 47 -4.22 -13.77 -15.74
CA VAL A 47 -4.75 -14.75 -16.70
C VAL A 47 -5.32 -15.93 -15.94
N VAL A 48 -6.62 -16.14 -16.05
CA VAL A 48 -7.29 -17.36 -15.62
C VAL A 48 -7.42 -18.26 -16.84
N THR A 49 -6.99 -19.51 -16.72
CA THR A 49 -7.12 -20.52 -17.76
C THR A 49 -8.07 -21.62 -17.30
N THR A 50 -9.03 -21.96 -18.15
CA THR A 50 -9.93 -23.10 -18.02
C THR A 50 -9.79 -23.97 -19.28
N PRO A 51 -10.34 -25.20 -19.32
CA PRO A 51 -10.39 -25.98 -20.55
C PRO A 51 -11.11 -25.29 -21.72
N GLY A 52 -11.99 -24.33 -21.42
CA GLY A 52 -12.74 -23.56 -22.43
C GLY A 52 -12.00 -22.35 -22.98
N GLY A 53 -10.84 -21.97 -22.41
CA GLY A 53 -10.05 -20.82 -22.85
C GLY A 53 -9.39 -20.04 -21.72
N SER A 54 -8.87 -18.87 -22.04
CA SER A 54 -8.25 -17.96 -21.07
C SER A 54 -8.89 -16.57 -21.09
N THR A 55 -8.72 -15.83 -19.99
CA THR A 55 -9.15 -14.43 -19.89
C THR A 55 -8.10 -13.48 -20.45
N ASP A 56 -8.51 -12.42 -21.16
CA ASP A 56 -7.57 -11.49 -21.79
C ASP A 56 -7.43 -10.10 -21.13
N ASN A 57 -8.23 -9.76 -20.09
CA ASN A 57 -8.33 -8.36 -19.64
C ASN A 57 -8.39 -8.13 -18.12
N LEU A 58 -8.03 -9.11 -17.29
CA LEU A 58 -7.96 -8.89 -15.85
C LEU A 58 -6.61 -8.27 -15.48
N THR A 59 -6.61 -7.33 -14.53
CA THR A 59 -5.37 -6.70 -14.05
C THR A 59 -5.30 -6.73 -12.53
N PHE A 60 -4.07 -6.75 -12.02
CA PHE A 60 -3.75 -6.64 -10.61
C PHE A 60 -2.60 -5.68 -10.41
N THR A 61 -2.66 -4.84 -9.39
CA THR A 61 -1.58 -3.92 -9.05
C THR A 61 -0.89 -4.39 -7.78
N TYR A 62 0.39 -4.74 -7.90
CA TYR A 62 1.25 -4.91 -6.74
C TYR A 62 1.59 -3.54 -6.16
N THR A 63 1.25 -3.34 -4.89
CA THR A 63 1.69 -2.19 -4.10
C THR A 63 2.96 -2.55 -3.35
N ALA A 64 3.87 -1.60 -3.20
CA ALA A 64 5.07 -1.75 -2.37
C ALA A 64 4.90 -0.94 -1.09
N ALA A 65 5.54 -1.40 0.00
CA ALA A 65 5.60 -0.66 1.24
C ALA A 65 6.19 0.75 1.00
N PRO A 66 5.80 1.75 1.81
CA PRO A 66 6.35 3.09 1.67
C PRO A 66 7.83 3.10 2.04
N THR A 67 8.55 4.12 1.60
CA THR A 67 9.86 4.49 2.19
C THR A 67 9.80 5.93 2.67
N ILE A 68 10.63 6.28 3.65
CA ILE A 68 10.78 7.65 4.13
C ILE A 68 12.24 8.03 3.94
N THR A 69 12.50 9.07 3.13
CA THR A 69 13.84 9.62 2.90
C THR A 69 14.03 10.97 3.58
N GLY A 70 12.95 11.65 3.96
CA GLY A 70 13.01 12.96 4.60
C GLY A 70 11.71 13.38 5.25
N VAL A 71 11.84 14.18 6.32
CA VAL A 71 10.75 14.84 7.03
C VAL A 71 11.17 16.30 7.22
N THR A 72 10.36 17.25 6.74
CA THR A 72 10.71 18.68 6.78
C THR A 72 9.46 19.55 6.94
N PRO A 73 9.42 20.45 7.93
CA PRO A 73 10.41 20.62 9.00
C PRO A 73 10.57 19.36 9.88
N SER A 74 11.76 19.16 10.44
CA SER A 74 12.07 18.04 11.34
C SER A 74 11.79 18.35 12.82
N ALA A 75 11.15 19.49 13.10
CA ALA A 75 10.73 19.87 14.43
C ALA A 75 9.52 20.82 14.39
N GLY A 76 8.79 20.88 15.50
CA GLY A 76 7.68 21.80 15.71
C GLY A 76 7.11 21.69 17.12
N THR A 77 6.13 22.53 17.44
CA THR A 77 5.64 22.65 18.82
C THR A 77 4.85 21.42 19.27
N THR A 78 4.90 21.12 20.56
CA THR A 78 4.06 20.08 21.20
C THR A 78 2.54 20.23 20.94
N ALA A 79 2.06 21.44 20.65
CA ALA A 79 0.65 21.68 20.29
C ALA A 79 0.25 21.07 18.92
N GLY A 80 1.23 20.74 18.06
CA GLY A 80 0.97 20.30 16.69
C GLY A 80 0.49 21.45 15.79
N GLY A 81 -0.14 21.10 14.67
CA GLY A 81 -0.69 22.06 13.69
C GLY A 81 0.28 22.53 12.60
N ALA A 82 1.57 22.17 12.67
CA ALA A 82 2.53 22.51 11.62
C ALA A 82 2.32 21.64 10.37
N VAL A 83 2.49 22.24 9.18
CA VAL A 83 2.55 21.49 7.92
C VAL A 83 3.95 20.89 7.79
N VAL A 84 4.01 19.56 7.71
CA VAL A 84 5.24 18.80 7.52
C VAL A 84 5.16 18.06 6.19
N GLY A 85 6.18 18.25 5.37
CA GLY A 85 6.43 17.46 4.17
C GLY A 85 7.19 16.19 4.51
N ILE A 86 6.75 15.07 3.94
CA ILE A 86 7.41 13.77 4.00
C ILE A 86 7.79 13.38 2.56
N THR A 87 9.06 13.05 2.34
CA THR A 87 9.57 12.57 1.05
C THR A 87 9.93 11.10 1.12
N GLY A 88 9.78 10.38 0.00
CA GLY A 88 10.03 8.95 -0.05
C GLY A 88 9.56 8.30 -1.35
N THR A 89 9.09 7.06 -1.27
CA THR A 89 8.49 6.30 -2.38
C THR A 89 7.21 5.60 -1.93
N ASN A 90 6.33 5.28 -2.88
CA ASN A 90 5.04 4.60 -2.68
C ASN A 90 4.11 5.33 -1.69
N LEU A 91 4.22 6.66 -1.61
CA LEU A 91 3.46 7.48 -0.68
C LEU A 91 2.02 7.77 -1.15
N ASP A 92 1.71 7.56 -2.43
CA ASP A 92 0.40 7.74 -3.07
C ASP A 92 -0.68 6.76 -2.57
N THR A 93 -0.26 5.66 -1.95
CA THR A 93 -1.13 4.62 -1.39
C THR A 93 -1.23 4.70 0.14
N THR A 94 -0.67 5.74 0.75
CA THR A 94 -0.65 5.92 2.21
C THR A 94 -2.08 5.96 2.77
N THR A 95 -2.34 5.15 3.78
CA THR A 95 -3.62 5.12 4.52
C THR A 95 -3.50 5.70 5.92
N ARG A 96 -2.29 5.77 6.48
CA ARG A 96 -2.07 6.30 7.83
C ARG A 96 -0.67 6.87 7.99
N VAL A 97 -0.59 7.97 8.73
CA VAL A 97 0.67 8.60 9.16
C VAL A 97 0.59 8.88 10.64
N THR A 98 1.65 8.60 11.39
CA THR A 98 1.74 8.92 12.82
C THR A 98 3.03 9.64 13.16
N PHE A 99 2.95 10.51 14.16
CA PHE A 99 4.09 11.11 14.86
C PHE A 99 4.10 10.54 16.28
N GLY A 100 5.03 9.63 16.55
CA GLY A 100 4.98 8.74 17.71
C GLY A 100 3.73 7.86 17.66
N SER A 101 2.93 7.89 18.73
CA SER A 101 1.64 7.20 18.83
C SER A 101 0.46 7.99 18.24
N ASN A 102 0.65 9.28 17.92
CA ASN A 102 -0.44 10.17 17.52
C ASN A 102 -0.65 10.12 16.02
N ALA A 103 -1.89 9.85 15.59
CA ALA A 103 -2.25 9.83 14.18
C ALA A 103 -2.48 11.23 13.63
N VAL A 104 -2.01 11.46 12.40
CA VAL A 104 -2.36 12.65 11.62
C VAL A 104 -3.87 12.61 11.33
N PRO A 105 -4.62 13.71 11.53
CA PRO A 105 -6.07 13.71 11.39
C PRO A 105 -6.54 13.63 9.93
N THR A 106 -5.80 14.23 9.00
CA THR A 106 -6.12 14.22 7.57
C THR A 106 -4.86 14.10 6.72
N LEU A 107 -4.98 13.38 5.60
CA LEU A 107 -3.95 13.31 4.59
C LEU A 107 -4.29 14.31 3.48
N ALA A 108 -3.34 15.18 3.13
CA ALA A 108 -3.45 16.05 1.96
C ALA A 108 -3.27 15.21 0.67
N PRO A 109 -3.43 15.79 -0.53
CA PRO A 109 -3.21 15.06 -1.78
C PRO A 109 -1.84 14.38 -1.78
N LEU A 110 -1.86 13.08 -2.10
CA LEU A 110 -0.69 12.22 -2.08
C LEU A 110 -0.07 12.18 -3.47
N THR A 111 1.26 12.21 -3.53
CA THR A 111 2.01 11.80 -4.72
C THR A 111 2.88 10.61 -4.35
N SER A 112 3.40 9.86 -5.33
CA SER A 112 4.23 8.69 -5.04
C SER A 112 5.51 9.03 -4.28
N THR A 113 5.98 10.28 -4.37
CA THR A 113 7.26 10.73 -3.78
C THR A 113 7.14 11.79 -2.68
N LYS A 114 5.96 12.39 -2.51
CA LYS A 114 5.75 13.46 -1.51
C LYS A 114 4.35 13.39 -0.91
N LEU A 115 4.32 13.57 0.40
CA LEU A 115 3.15 13.67 1.25
C LEU A 115 3.26 14.97 2.07
N ALA A 116 2.14 15.67 2.26
CA ALA A 116 2.03 16.78 3.21
C ALA A 116 1.02 16.40 4.30
N VAL A 117 1.40 16.60 5.56
CA VAL A 117 0.59 16.29 6.73
C VAL A 117 0.58 17.45 7.71
N ILE A 118 -0.50 17.55 8.48
CA ILE A 118 -0.55 18.45 9.63
C ILE A 118 -0.18 17.63 10.87
N THR A 119 0.86 18.04 11.59
CA THR A 119 1.34 17.29 12.76
C THR A 119 0.27 17.28 13.84
N PRO A 120 -0.03 16.12 14.46
CA PRO A 120 -0.89 16.09 15.64
C PRO A 120 -0.18 16.72 16.84
N ALA A 121 -0.93 17.02 17.90
CA ALA A 121 -0.35 17.33 19.19
C ALA A 121 0.47 16.13 19.71
N GLY A 122 1.55 16.41 20.44
CA GLY A 122 2.50 15.40 20.88
C GLY A 122 3.24 15.78 22.15
N SER A 123 3.98 14.82 22.70
CA SER A 123 4.83 15.03 23.88
C SER A 123 6.20 15.53 23.46
N LEU A 124 6.82 16.34 24.32
CA LEU A 124 8.18 16.87 24.12
C LEU A 124 9.18 15.75 23.82
N GLY A 125 10.03 15.95 22.81
CA GLY A 125 11.12 15.05 22.45
C GLY A 125 11.04 14.47 21.03
N LEU A 126 12.04 13.64 20.72
CA LEU A 126 12.17 12.96 19.42
C LEU A 126 11.13 11.83 19.29
N VAL A 127 10.45 11.78 18.16
CA VAL A 127 9.48 10.74 17.83
C VAL A 127 9.74 10.13 16.46
N ASN A 128 9.25 8.90 16.27
CA ASN A 128 9.16 8.28 14.96
C ASN A 128 8.06 8.93 14.12
N VAL A 129 8.34 9.19 12.86
CA VAL A 129 7.33 9.39 11.83
C VAL A 129 7.11 8.05 11.14
N THR A 130 5.90 7.51 11.22
CA THR A 130 5.53 6.24 10.59
C THR A 130 4.53 6.49 9.49
N VAL A 131 4.79 5.95 8.30
CA VAL A 131 3.88 5.96 7.15
C VAL A 131 3.46 4.52 6.87
N THR A 132 2.16 4.29 6.71
CA THR A 132 1.57 2.97 6.45
C THR A 132 0.72 3.01 5.19
N ASN A 133 0.84 1.96 4.37
CA ASN A 133 -0.05 1.63 3.27
C ASN A 133 -0.44 0.14 3.35
N PRO A 134 -1.30 -0.38 2.45
CA PRO A 134 -1.71 -1.79 2.48
C PRO A 134 -0.57 -2.80 2.32
N ALA A 135 0.58 -2.40 1.76
CA ALA A 135 1.74 -3.26 1.57
C ALA A 135 2.72 -3.26 2.76
N GLY A 136 2.53 -2.38 3.75
CA GLY A 136 3.34 -2.33 4.97
C GLY A 136 3.56 -0.92 5.52
N SER A 137 4.61 -0.79 6.34
CA SER A 137 4.97 0.48 6.99
C SER A 137 6.45 0.79 6.87
N ALA A 138 6.77 2.08 6.85
CA ALA A 138 8.12 2.62 7.06
C ALA A 138 8.11 3.59 8.25
N ALA A 139 9.21 3.63 8.99
CA ALA A 139 9.41 4.54 10.11
C ALA A 139 10.73 5.27 10.00
N SER A 140 10.78 6.52 10.47
CA SER A 140 12.00 7.33 10.54
C SER A 140 12.01 8.18 11.82
N LEU A 141 13.10 8.15 12.59
CA LEU A 141 13.33 9.03 13.75
C LEU A 141 13.73 10.43 13.29
N ALA A 142 12.79 11.17 12.71
CA ALA A 142 13.08 12.39 11.98
C ALA A 142 12.26 13.61 12.43
N TYR A 143 11.52 13.53 13.54
CA TYR A 143 10.73 14.65 14.02
C TYR A 143 10.85 14.88 15.53
N THR A 144 11.14 16.12 15.94
CA THR A 144 11.26 16.52 17.35
C THR A 144 10.15 17.47 17.73
N TYR A 145 9.38 17.12 18.75
CA TYR A 145 8.49 18.07 19.41
C TYR A 145 9.30 18.94 20.39
N ILE A 146 9.19 20.25 20.24
CA ILE A 146 9.84 21.28 21.08
C ILE A 146 8.83 22.14 21.83
#